data_AF-A0A6N3BKD1-F1
#
_entry.id   AF-A0A6N3BKD1-F1
#
_cell.length_a   1.000
_cell.length_b   1.000
_cell.length_c   1.000
_cell.angle_alpha   90.00
_cell.angle_beta   90.00
_cell.angle_gamma   90.00
#
_symmetry.space_group_name_H-M   'P 1'
#
loop_
_entity.id
_entity.type
_entity.pdbx_description
1 polymer ?
#
loop_
_entity_poly.entity_id
_entity_poly.type
_entity_poly.pdbx_seq_one_letter_code
_entity_poly.pdbx_strand_id
1 'polypeptide(L)'
;MVKWASALLMALALTACDDRVESHFQRFEDIPECSGIWTWLPVFFPSSATEIAMTTNLDINLFYVEFRLTRYEDRRRFEAELGEENVVNDAGGQQKSWCRKGKTIWNNEAEAQPFFITKTSAERYLITNDKPDCRNAF
;
A
#
# COMPACT_ATOMS: atom_id res chain seq x y z
N MET A 1 -37.07 -5.34 32.14
CA MET A 1 -35.76 -5.87 31.70
C MET A 1 -35.73 -6.01 30.17
N VAL A 2 -35.79 -4.92 29.40
CA VAL A 2 -35.64 -4.94 27.91
C VAL A 2 -35.15 -3.55 27.47
N LYS A 3 -33.95 -3.15 27.87
CA LYS A 3 -33.32 -1.92 27.36
C LYS A 3 -31.83 -2.08 27.03
N TRP A 4 -31.20 -3.11 27.59
CA TRP A 4 -29.77 -3.39 27.39
C TRP A 4 -29.49 -4.22 26.13
N ALA A 5 -30.42 -5.08 25.71
CA ALA A 5 -30.26 -5.93 24.52
C ALA A 5 -30.22 -5.12 23.21
N SER A 6 -30.98 -4.01 23.12
CA SER A 6 -31.04 -3.17 21.92
C SER A 6 -29.78 -2.31 21.73
N ALA A 7 -29.08 -1.95 22.82
CA ALA A 7 -27.83 -1.20 22.73
C ALA A 7 -26.66 -2.07 22.27
N LEU A 8 -26.62 -3.36 22.66
CA LEU A 8 -25.59 -4.30 22.21
C LEU A 8 -25.72 -4.63 20.72
N LEU A 9 -26.94 -4.76 20.20
CA LEU A 9 -27.20 -4.98 18.78
C LEU A 9 -26.81 -3.77 17.91
N MET A 10 -26.99 -2.54 18.40
CA MET A 10 -26.52 -1.34 17.71
C MET A 10 -24.99 -1.20 17.74
N ALA A 11 -24.33 -1.57 18.83
CA ALA A 11 -22.87 -1.54 18.91
C ALA A 11 -22.20 -2.56 17.96
N LEU A 12 -22.79 -3.75 17.78
CA LEU A 12 -22.33 -4.76 16.83
C LEU A 12 -22.58 -4.38 15.36
N ALA A 13 -23.62 -3.57 15.08
CA ALA A 13 -23.89 -3.07 13.73
C ALA A 13 -22.89 -1.99 13.28
N LEU A 14 -22.32 -1.21 14.21
CA LEU A 14 -21.35 -0.17 13.90
C LEU A 14 -19.94 -0.69 13.60
N THR A 15 -19.61 -1.91 14.05
CA THR A 15 -18.34 -2.58 13.70
C THR A 15 -18.38 -3.30 12.35
N ALA A 16 -19.55 -3.33 11.69
CA ALA A 16 -19.76 -4.03 10.42
C ALA A 16 -19.59 -3.15 9.17
N CYS A 17 -19.15 -1.90 9.32
CA CYS A 17 -18.87 -0.97 8.21
C CYS A 17 -17.36 -0.71 8.03
N ASP A 18 -16.51 -1.70 8.33
CA ASP A 18 -15.13 -1.67 7.86
C ASP A 18 -15.03 -2.53 6.60
N ASP A 19 -15.31 -1.93 5.44
CA ASP A 19 -15.21 -2.56 4.11
C ASP A 19 -13.73 -2.78 3.68
N ARG A 20 -12.79 -2.67 4.64
CA ARG A 20 -11.39 -2.95 4.42
C ARG A 20 -11.16 -4.46 4.35
N VAL A 21 -10.46 -4.88 3.31
CA VAL A 21 -9.94 -6.23 3.19
C VAL A 21 -8.47 -6.20 3.57
N GLU A 22 -8.13 -6.95 4.62
CA GLU A 22 -6.74 -7.13 5.07
C GLU A 22 -6.19 -8.46 4.55
N SER A 23 -4.93 -8.47 4.15
CA SER A 23 -4.24 -9.66 3.64
C SER A 23 -2.77 -9.65 4.06
N HIS A 24 -2.27 -10.81 4.46
CA HIS A 24 -0.89 -10.97 4.95
C HIS A 24 -0.18 -12.09 4.20
N PHE A 25 1.02 -11.80 3.72
CA PHE A 25 1.87 -12.75 3.00
C PHE A 25 3.28 -12.72 3.57
N GLN A 26 3.90 -13.89 3.74
CA GLN A 26 5.27 -13.94 4.24
C GLN A 26 6.26 -13.47 3.18
N ARG A 27 6.00 -13.81 1.91
CA ARG A 27 6.81 -13.45 0.74
C ARG A 27 5.92 -13.05 -0.43
N PHE A 28 6.50 -12.36 -1.40
CA PHE A 28 5.86 -12.01 -2.67
C PHE A 28 5.27 -13.22 -3.41
N GLU A 29 6.00 -14.34 -3.42
CA GLU A 29 5.60 -15.59 -4.07
C GLU A 29 4.36 -16.24 -3.42
N ASP A 30 4.03 -15.87 -2.18
CA ASP A 30 2.88 -16.41 -1.47
C ASP A 30 1.57 -15.67 -1.84
N ILE A 31 1.63 -14.60 -2.64
CA ILE A 31 0.45 -13.87 -3.15
C ILE A 31 -0.21 -14.71 -4.26
N PRO A 32 -1.47 -15.16 -4.11
CA PRO A 32 -2.10 -16.04 -5.09
C PRO A 32 -2.25 -15.34 -6.46
N GLU A 33 -1.88 -16.00 -7.55
CA GLU A 33 -1.99 -15.46 -8.92
C GLU A 33 -3.44 -15.06 -9.28
N CYS A 34 -4.42 -15.85 -8.84
CA CYS A 34 -5.84 -15.57 -9.08
C CYS A 34 -6.45 -14.57 -8.08
N SER A 35 -5.65 -13.94 -7.22
CA SER A 35 -6.17 -12.94 -6.28
C SER A 35 -6.36 -11.58 -6.96
N GLY A 36 -7.38 -10.84 -6.50
CA GLY A 36 -7.56 -9.43 -6.90
C GLY A 36 -6.48 -8.49 -6.36
N ILE A 37 -5.49 -8.98 -5.62
CA ILE A 37 -4.42 -8.16 -5.02
C ILE A 37 -3.52 -7.56 -6.10
N TRP A 38 -3.26 -8.34 -7.15
CA TRP A 38 -2.41 -7.91 -8.26
C TRP A 38 -2.94 -6.70 -9.03
N THR A 39 -4.24 -6.39 -8.92
CA THR A 39 -4.82 -5.17 -9.52
C THR A 39 -4.41 -3.91 -8.79
N TRP A 40 -3.86 -4.03 -7.58
CA TRP A 40 -3.47 -2.90 -6.74
C TRP A 40 -1.95 -2.69 -6.69
N LEU A 41 -1.17 -3.77 -6.84
CA LEU A 41 0.29 -3.69 -6.74
C LEU A 41 0.90 -3.03 -7.98
N PRO A 42 1.73 -1.97 -7.81
CA PRO A 42 2.47 -1.40 -8.93
C PRO A 42 3.53 -2.39 -9.44
N VAL A 43 3.85 -2.32 -10.73
CA VAL A 43 4.85 -3.21 -11.36
C VAL A 43 6.27 -3.09 -10.78
N PHE A 44 6.59 -1.94 -10.17
CA PHE A 44 7.85 -1.73 -9.46
C PHE A 44 7.85 -2.32 -8.04
N PHE A 45 6.76 -2.97 -7.61
CA PHE A 45 6.72 -3.63 -6.30
C PHE A 45 7.79 -4.73 -6.26
N PRO A 46 8.67 -4.73 -5.24
CA PRO A 46 9.85 -5.58 -5.27
C PRO A 46 9.49 -7.04 -5.00
N SER A 47 9.91 -7.94 -5.90
CA SER A 47 9.70 -9.39 -5.74
C SER A 47 10.44 -10.00 -4.55
N SER A 48 11.44 -9.30 -3.99
CA SER A 48 12.14 -9.68 -2.75
C SER A 48 11.41 -9.24 -1.48
N ALA A 49 10.22 -8.66 -1.58
CA ALA A 49 9.41 -8.25 -0.43
C ALA A 49 9.05 -9.43 0.48
N THR A 50 9.14 -9.16 1.78
CA THR A 50 8.77 -10.08 2.87
C THR A 50 7.89 -9.36 3.88
N GLU A 51 7.22 -10.10 4.77
CA GLU A 51 6.33 -9.53 5.79
C GLU A 51 5.32 -8.54 5.18
N ILE A 52 4.65 -8.97 4.10
CA ILE A 52 3.76 -8.12 3.31
C ILE A 52 2.41 -8.05 4.03
N ALA A 53 1.98 -6.85 4.40
CA ALA A 53 0.67 -6.57 4.96
C ALA A 53 -0.06 -5.60 4.04
N MET A 54 -1.24 -5.98 3.58
CA MET A 54 -2.02 -5.24 2.60
C MET A 54 -3.39 -4.89 3.16
N THR A 55 -3.84 -3.68 2.90
CA THR A 55 -5.18 -3.22 3.21
C THR A 55 -5.75 -2.57 1.97
N THR A 56 -6.91 -3.04 1.52
CA THR A 56 -7.65 -2.43 0.40
C THR A 56 -9.04 -2.03 0.83
N ASN A 57 -9.57 -0.96 0.24
CA ASN A 57 -10.99 -0.64 0.32
C ASN A 57 -11.47 -0.29 -1.10
N LEU A 58 -12.40 -1.11 -1.60
CA LEU A 58 -12.90 -1.01 -2.96
C LEU A 58 -13.78 0.23 -3.16
N ASP A 59 -14.60 0.58 -2.16
CA ASP A 59 -15.60 1.65 -2.27
C ASP A 59 -14.97 3.03 -2.45
N ILE A 60 -13.83 3.26 -1.78
CA ILE A 60 -13.09 4.53 -1.85
C ILE A 60 -11.79 4.44 -2.64
N ASN A 61 -11.57 3.32 -3.36
CA ASN A 61 -10.36 3.06 -4.15
C ASN A 61 -9.07 3.31 -3.34
N LEU A 62 -8.97 2.68 -2.18
CA LEU A 62 -7.88 2.87 -1.23
C LEU A 62 -6.99 1.64 -1.16
N PHE A 63 -5.69 1.87 -1.14
CA PHE A 63 -4.67 0.84 -1.12
C PHE A 63 -3.52 1.21 -0.20
N TYR A 64 -3.13 0.28 0.66
CA TYR A 64 -1.87 0.32 1.40
C TYR A 64 -1.20 -1.04 1.34
N VAL A 65 0.12 -1.03 1.19
CA VAL A 65 0.96 -2.21 1.42
C VAL A 65 2.19 -1.82 2.23
N GLU A 66 2.33 -2.42 3.41
CA GLU A 66 3.57 -2.43 4.18
C GLU A 66 4.35 -3.69 3.83
N PHE A 67 5.66 -3.57 3.68
CA PHE A 67 6.54 -4.71 3.43
C PHE A 67 7.96 -4.42 3.92
N ARG A 68 8.75 -5.50 4.01
CA ARG A 68 10.14 -5.47 4.43
C ARG A 68 11.07 -5.94 3.32
N LEU A 69 12.18 -5.22 3.15
CA LEU A 69 13.32 -5.61 2.33
C LEU A 69 14.52 -5.83 3.25
N THR A 70 14.82 -7.09 3.54
CA THR A 70 15.84 -7.50 4.53
C THR A 70 17.27 -7.31 4.04
N ARG A 71 17.51 -7.46 2.74
CA ARG A 71 18.85 -7.33 2.16
C ARG A 71 19.14 -5.90 1.69
N TYR A 72 20.37 -5.46 1.90
CA TYR A 72 20.78 -4.10 1.57
C TYR A 72 20.74 -3.84 0.05
N GLU A 73 21.14 -4.82 -0.76
CA GLU A 73 21.12 -4.72 -2.22
C GLU A 73 19.71 -4.60 -2.78
N ASP A 74 18.72 -5.26 -2.17
CA ASP A 74 17.33 -5.19 -2.58
C ASP A 74 16.74 -3.81 -2.29
N ARG A 75 17.03 -3.26 -1.10
CA ARG A 75 16.68 -1.88 -0.75
C ARG A 75 17.28 -0.87 -1.71
N ARG A 76 18.58 -1.01 -2.02
CA ARG A 76 19.28 -0.16 -2.98
C ARG A 76 18.67 -0.22 -4.37
N ARG A 77 18.34 -1.43 -4.85
CA ARG A 77 17.71 -1.62 -6.17
C ARG A 77 16.32 -0.98 -6.22
N PHE A 78 15.51 -1.24 -5.20
CA PHE A 78 14.17 -0.67 -5.08
C PHE A 78 14.22 0.86 -5.03
N GLU A 79 15.02 1.45 -4.15
CA GLU A 79 15.17 2.90 -4.04
C GLU A 79 15.71 3.55 -5.33
N ALA A 80 16.60 2.86 -6.05
CA ALA A 80 17.08 3.33 -7.36
C ALA A 80 16.00 3.27 -8.45
N GLU A 81 15.14 2.26 -8.43
CA GLU A 81 13.99 2.14 -9.35
C GLU A 81 12.92 3.20 -9.09
N LEU A 82 12.77 3.63 -7.84
CA LEU A 82 11.91 4.77 -7.48
C LEU A 82 12.45 6.11 -8.01
N GLY A 83 13.77 6.25 -8.18
CA GLY A 83 14.41 7.46 -8.73
C GLY A 83 14.57 8.61 -7.73
N GLU A 84 15.73 9.26 -7.72
CA GLU A 84 16.00 10.42 -6.84
C GLU A 84 15.19 11.66 -7.24
N GLU A 85 14.83 11.78 -8.52
CA GLU A 85 14.00 12.86 -9.05
C GLU A 85 12.56 12.83 -8.53
N ASN A 86 12.13 11.69 -7.99
CA ASN A 86 10.79 11.45 -7.47
C ASN A 86 10.69 11.63 -5.96
N VAL A 87 11.79 11.98 -5.28
CA VAL A 87 11.84 12.17 -3.83
C VAL A 87 11.03 13.39 -3.43
N VAL A 88 10.18 13.24 -2.42
CA VAL A 88 9.34 14.30 -1.87
C VAL A 88 9.60 14.51 -0.39
N ASN A 89 9.51 15.76 0.04
CA ASN A 89 9.55 16.13 1.44
C ASN A 89 8.15 15.94 2.04
N ASP A 90 7.90 14.81 2.70
CA ASP A 90 6.69 14.65 3.52
C ASP A 90 6.84 15.43 4.83
N ALA A 91 5.73 15.98 5.34
CA ALA A 91 5.71 16.94 6.46
C ALA A 91 6.32 16.40 7.77
N GLY A 92 6.56 15.09 7.87
CA GLY A 92 7.27 14.43 8.97
C GLY A 92 8.80 14.51 8.91
N GLY A 93 9.41 14.95 7.81
CA GLY A 93 10.82 15.38 7.67
C GLY A 93 11.94 14.36 7.96
N GLN A 94 11.65 13.21 8.55
CA GLN A 94 12.68 12.25 9.00
C GLN A 94 12.82 11.03 8.08
N GLN A 95 11.87 10.79 7.19
CA GLN A 95 11.78 9.58 6.38
C GLN A 95 11.78 9.92 4.89
N LYS A 96 12.65 9.25 4.13
CA LYS A 96 12.71 9.39 2.67
C LYS A 96 11.41 8.87 2.07
N SER A 97 10.79 9.70 1.23
CA SER A 97 9.53 9.39 0.56
C SER A 97 9.64 9.72 -0.92
N TRP A 98 8.81 9.06 -1.73
CA TRP A 98 8.77 9.20 -3.18
C TRP A 98 7.31 9.31 -3.67
N CYS A 99 7.12 10.06 -4.74
CA CYS A 99 5.92 9.96 -5.56
C CYS A 99 6.30 9.31 -6.88
N ARG A 100 5.67 8.19 -7.26
CA ARG A 100 6.02 7.47 -8.50
C ARG A 100 4.75 7.09 -9.26
N LYS A 101 4.67 7.48 -10.54
CA LYS A 101 3.67 6.91 -11.46
C LYS A 101 4.05 5.47 -11.80
N GLY A 102 3.07 4.58 -11.71
CA GLY A 102 3.25 3.18 -12.08
C GLY A 102 1.95 2.59 -12.61
N LYS A 103 2.10 1.63 -13.52
CA LYS A 103 1.03 0.70 -13.86
C LYS A 103 1.02 -0.46 -12.87
N THR A 104 -0.09 -1.16 -12.78
CA THR A 104 -0.22 -2.50 -12.21
C THR A 104 -0.09 -3.53 -13.35
N ILE A 105 -0.20 -4.82 -13.05
CA ILE A 105 -0.09 -5.84 -14.10
C ILE A 105 -1.33 -5.87 -15.03
N TRP A 106 -2.43 -5.22 -14.62
CA TRP A 106 -3.73 -5.30 -15.30
C TRP A 106 -4.11 -4.04 -16.08
N ASN A 107 -3.41 -2.92 -15.88
CA ASN A 107 -3.63 -1.69 -16.62
C ASN A 107 -2.43 -1.39 -17.55
N ASN A 108 -2.65 -0.50 -18.52
CA ASN A 108 -1.61 -0.09 -19.46
C ASN A 108 -0.86 1.16 -18.96
N GLU A 109 0.21 1.56 -19.66
CA GLU A 109 1.01 2.75 -19.30
C GLU A 109 0.19 4.05 -19.32
N ALA A 110 -0.82 4.17 -20.18
CA ALA A 110 -1.68 5.35 -20.23
C ALA A 110 -2.62 5.45 -19.01
N GLU A 111 -2.81 4.34 -18.29
CA GLU A 111 -3.63 4.23 -17.08
C GLU A 111 -2.77 4.20 -15.80
N ALA A 112 -1.47 4.49 -15.91
CA ALA A 112 -0.57 4.54 -14.77
C ALA A 112 -1.05 5.55 -13.73
N GLN A 113 -1.07 5.12 -12.47
CA GLN A 113 -1.55 5.91 -11.34
C GLN A 113 -0.38 6.36 -10.47
N PRO A 114 -0.51 7.51 -9.79
CA PRO A 114 0.50 7.95 -8.83
C PRO A 114 0.42 7.12 -7.55
N PHE A 115 1.57 6.64 -7.10
CA PHE A 115 1.76 6.01 -5.82
C PHE A 115 2.67 6.87 -4.94
N PHE A 116 2.39 6.88 -3.65
CA PHE A 116 3.28 7.40 -2.63
C PHE A 116 3.99 6.25 -1.94
N ILE A 117 5.29 6.41 -1.77
CA ILE A 117 6.16 5.42 -1.16
C ILE A 117 6.90 6.08 -0.02
N THR A 118 6.91 5.48 1.16
CA THR A 118 7.67 5.99 2.31
C THR A 118 8.49 4.90 2.93
N LYS A 119 9.74 5.23 3.25
CA LYS A 119 10.62 4.40 4.06
C LYS A 119 10.30 4.60 5.54
N THR A 120 9.50 3.72 6.13
CA THR A 120 9.04 3.81 7.53
C THR A 120 10.11 3.42 8.54
N SER A 121 11.11 2.63 8.14
CA SER A 121 12.29 2.31 8.95
C SER A 121 13.48 1.89 8.06
N ALA A 122 14.57 1.39 8.65
CA ALA A 122 15.74 0.93 7.89
C ALA A 122 15.40 -0.13 6.82
N GLU A 123 14.41 -0.98 7.09
CA GLU A 123 14.05 -2.12 6.23
C GLU A 123 12.58 -2.15 5.81
N ARG A 124 11.74 -1.24 6.34
CA ARG A 124 10.30 -1.23 6.08
C ARG A 124 9.90 -0.07 5.18
N TYR A 125 8.97 -0.38 4.31
CA TYR A 125 8.42 0.52 3.32
C TYR A 125 6.90 0.42 3.32
N LEU A 126 6.25 1.53 3.01
CA LEU A 126 4.83 1.64 2.76
C LEU A 126 4.62 2.13 1.33
N ILE A 127 3.71 1.52 0.58
CA ILE A 127 3.20 2.05 -0.69
C ILE A 127 1.70 2.28 -0.56
N THR A 128 1.21 3.40 -1.07
CA THR A 128 -0.21 3.75 -1.08
C THR A 128 -0.60 4.59 -2.29
N ASN A 129 -1.88 4.57 -2.66
CA ASN A 129 -2.48 5.50 -3.61
C ASN A 129 -3.21 6.69 -2.93
N ASP A 130 -3.09 6.79 -1.59
CA ASP A 130 -3.77 7.75 -0.72
C ASP A 130 -2.91 8.97 -0.37
N LYS A 131 -2.30 9.61 -1.36
CA LYS A 131 -1.64 10.90 -1.16
C LYS A 131 -1.99 11.87 -2.29
N PRO A 132 -2.76 12.93 -1.98
CA PRO A 132 -3.09 13.99 -2.94
C PRO A 132 -1.84 14.67 -3.51
N ASP A 133 -0.78 14.79 -2.72
CA ASP A 133 0.46 15.47 -3.13
C ASP A 133 1.13 14.79 -4.32
N CYS A 134 1.06 13.45 -4.41
CA CYS A 134 1.56 12.72 -5.58
C CYS A 134 0.66 12.82 -6.81
N ARG A 135 -0.62 13.20 -6.65
CA ARG A 135 -1.52 13.41 -7.79
C ARG A 135 -1.21 14.69 -8.54
N ASN A 136 -0.65 15.70 -7.86
CA ASN A 136 -0.28 16.98 -8.46
C ASN A 136 1.18 17.01 -8.95
N ALA A 137 1.97 15.98 -8.65
CA ALA A 137 3.37 15.88 -9.04
C ALA A 137 3.57 15.44 -10.52
N PHE A 138 2.49 15.09 -11.23
CA PHE A 138 2.55 14.49 -12.57
C PHE A 138 1.36 14.81 -13.46
#